data_AF-A0A971QY68-F1
#
_entry.id   AF-A0A971QY68-F1
#
_cell.length_a   1.000
_cell.length_b   1.000
_cell.length_c   1.000
_cell.angle_alpha   90.00
_cell.angle_beta   90.00
_cell.angle_gamma   90.00
#
_symmetry.space_group_name_H-M   'P 1'
#
loop_
_entity.id
_entity.type
_entity.pdbx_description
1 polymer ?
#
loop_
_entity_poly.entity_id
_entity_poly.type
_entity_poly.pdbx_seq_one_letter_code
_entity_poly.pdbx_strand_id
1 'polypeptide(L)'
;MKRKKRMSRLSALLLALPLFLLSSPLQADVYVYDMVAIQGEEVRLKAETRGTLFIRGGEIVEFFVDDIPLGKNLSGGDGVAYRSYRAARPGLKEIRAVSRNETGRAALLVAKRGAGIVAVDVEGALLQGGFMSPGRPGSRQAVESLANRHPLVYLQTGETHRRAVRAWLAQNEYADAPLLPWDGGALFDDLAKKGLKIRSVVGAPAVIESALKHKPQCFSFEPAKGAVRLKSWEELGEKMK
;
A
#
# COMPACT_ATOMS: atom_id res chain seq x y z
N MET A 1 6.79 -49.27 55.62
CA MET A 1 5.83 -49.83 54.65
C MET A 1 4.61 -48.91 54.56
N LYS A 2 4.12 -48.65 53.33
CA LYS A 2 2.94 -47.84 52.90
C LYS A 2 3.15 -46.36 52.49
N ARG A 3 3.21 -46.24 51.15
CA ARG A 3 2.89 -45.14 50.22
C ARG A 3 1.94 -44.03 50.73
N LYS A 4 2.21 -42.79 50.27
CA LYS A 4 1.25 -42.03 49.43
C LYS A 4 1.93 -40.94 48.61
N LYS A 5 1.98 -41.17 47.28
CA LYS A 5 2.20 -40.15 46.25
C LYS A 5 1.14 -39.05 46.41
N ARG A 6 1.55 -37.77 46.38
CA ARG A 6 0.71 -36.67 45.91
C ARG A 6 1.43 -36.00 44.75
N MET A 7 1.12 -36.47 43.55
CA MET A 7 1.43 -35.76 42.31
C MET A 7 0.42 -34.64 42.09
N SER A 8 0.95 -33.55 41.51
CA SER A 8 0.34 -32.74 40.46
C SER A 8 -1.07 -32.21 40.69
N ARG A 9 -1.21 -30.93 41.05
CA ARG A 9 -2.32 -30.06 40.58
C ARG A 9 -2.01 -28.55 40.61
N LEU A 10 -0.78 -28.09 40.85
CA LEU A 10 -0.51 -26.64 40.95
C LEU A 10 0.36 -26.02 39.86
N SER A 11 0.86 -26.80 38.88
CA SER A 11 1.76 -26.27 37.84
C SER A 11 1.09 -26.05 36.48
N ALA A 12 -0.19 -26.40 36.31
CA ALA A 12 -0.89 -26.24 35.02
C ALA A 12 -1.67 -24.92 34.89
N LEU A 13 -1.91 -24.19 36.00
CA LEU A 13 -2.71 -22.96 35.96
C LEU A 13 -1.89 -21.69 35.69
N LEU A 14 -0.56 -21.74 35.83
CA LEU A 14 0.33 -20.59 35.65
C LEU A 14 0.88 -20.42 34.22
N LEU A 15 0.64 -21.39 33.31
CA LEU A 15 1.07 -21.28 31.91
C LEU A 15 -0.01 -20.75 30.95
N ALA A 16 -1.26 -20.58 31.40
CA ALA A 16 -2.34 -20.05 30.55
C ALA A 16 -2.53 -18.52 30.67
N LEU A 17 -1.88 -17.87 31.65
CA LEU A 17 -2.08 -16.45 31.94
C LEU A 17 -1.29 -15.43 31.09
N PRO A 18 -0.24 -15.76 30.31
CA PRO A 18 0.37 -14.76 29.43
C PRO A 18 -0.34 -14.61 28.07
N LEU A 19 -1.30 -15.48 27.71
CA LEU A 19 -1.96 -15.44 26.39
C LEU A 19 -3.13 -14.45 26.30
N PHE A 20 -3.69 -14.00 27.42
CA PHE A 20 -4.78 -13.01 27.42
C PHE A 20 -4.33 -11.55 27.46
N LEU A 21 -3.04 -11.28 27.75
CA LEU A 21 -2.51 -9.92 27.85
C LEU A 21 -1.91 -9.37 26.54
N LEU A 22 -1.96 -10.15 25.45
CA LEU A 22 -1.50 -9.75 24.10
C LEU A 22 -2.63 -9.63 23.08
N SER A 23 -3.90 -9.71 23.51
CA SER A 23 -5.03 -9.34 22.64
C SER A 23 -5.07 -7.82 22.54
N SER A 24 -4.31 -7.25 21.60
CA SER A 24 -4.61 -5.90 21.14
C SER A 24 -6.10 -5.89 20.76
N PRO A 25 -6.95 -4.98 21.29
CA PRO A 25 -8.32 -4.92 20.83
C PRO A 25 -8.25 -4.77 19.31
N LEU A 26 -8.95 -5.64 18.57
CA LEU A 26 -9.18 -5.44 17.14
C LEU A 26 -9.93 -4.11 17.05
N GLN A 27 -9.20 -3.02 16.88
CA GLN A 27 -9.80 -1.70 16.95
C GLN A 27 -10.72 -1.56 15.75
N ALA A 28 -11.89 -1.03 16.05
CA ALA A 28 -12.77 -0.56 15.03
C ALA A 28 -12.03 0.54 14.23
N ASP A 29 -12.25 0.55 12.92
CA ASP A 29 -11.34 1.24 12.02
C ASP A 29 -12.03 1.81 10.78
N VAL A 30 -11.39 2.82 10.20
CA VAL A 30 -11.75 3.45 8.93
C VAL A 30 -10.66 3.15 7.93
N TYR A 31 -10.97 2.37 6.91
CA TYR A 31 -10.02 2.04 5.85
C TYR A 31 -10.21 2.97 4.66
N VAL A 32 -9.15 3.65 4.27
CA VAL A 32 -9.07 4.40 3.01
C VAL A 32 -8.10 3.69 2.08
N TYR A 33 -8.26 3.89 0.77
CA TYR A 33 -7.48 3.17 -0.24
C TYR A 33 -6.70 4.16 -1.08
N ASP A 34 -5.44 3.82 -1.32
CA ASP A 34 -4.61 4.57 -2.24
C ASP A 34 -5.13 4.43 -3.65
N MET A 35 -4.89 5.48 -4.45
CA MET A 35 -5.37 5.50 -5.81
C MET A 35 -4.59 6.48 -6.68
N VAL A 36 -4.79 6.32 -7.99
CA VAL A 36 -4.31 7.25 -9.01
C VAL A 36 -5.50 7.87 -9.72
N ALA A 37 -5.48 9.20 -9.84
CA ALA A 37 -6.50 9.98 -10.54
C ALA A 37 -5.87 10.83 -11.64
N ILE A 38 -6.70 11.20 -12.61
CA ILE A 38 -6.33 12.16 -13.66
C ILE A 38 -6.74 13.57 -13.20
N GLN A 39 -5.83 14.51 -13.39
CA GLN A 39 -6.09 15.93 -13.12
C GLN A 39 -7.36 16.38 -13.84
N GLY A 40 -8.23 17.06 -13.10
CA GLY A 40 -9.47 17.62 -13.64
C GLY A 40 -10.57 16.59 -13.88
N GLU A 41 -10.35 15.30 -13.66
CA GLU A 41 -11.39 14.27 -13.72
C GLU A 41 -11.98 13.99 -12.34
N GLU A 42 -13.23 13.53 -12.33
CA GLU A 42 -13.86 13.09 -11.09
C GLU A 42 -13.32 11.71 -10.69
N VAL A 43 -12.89 11.60 -9.44
CA VAL A 43 -12.53 10.34 -8.79
C VAL A 43 -13.46 10.09 -7.61
N ARG A 44 -13.83 8.82 -7.41
CA ARG A 44 -14.64 8.39 -6.28
C ARG A 44 -13.72 7.90 -5.16
N LEU A 45 -13.58 8.72 -4.12
CA LEU A 45 -12.93 8.32 -2.88
C LEU A 45 -13.80 7.26 -2.20
N LYS A 46 -13.16 6.26 -1.58
CA LYS A 46 -13.82 5.15 -0.88
C LYS A 46 -13.26 5.04 0.54
N ALA A 47 -14.17 4.93 1.50
CA ALA A 47 -13.83 4.54 2.87
C ALA A 47 -14.68 3.34 3.30
N GLU A 48 -14.10 2.43 4.08
CA GLU A 48 -14.82 1.32 4.72
C GLU A 48 -14.77 1.47 6.24
N THR A 49 -15.93 1.47 6.89
CA THR A 49 -16.07 1.45 8.34
C THR A 49 -16.21 0.02 8.83
N ARG A 50 -15.23 -0.46 9.60
CA ARG A 50 -15.21 -1.80 10.18
C ARG A 50 -15.21 -1.72 11.70
N GLY A 51 -15.97 -2.58 12.34
CA GLY A 51 -15.88 -2.85 13.78
C GLY A 51 -14.84 -3.95 14.05
N THR A 52 -14.70 -4.32 15.32
CA THR A 52 -13.76 -5.36 15.78
C THR A 52 -13.99 -6.71 15.10
N LEU A 53 -15.25 -7.11 14.88
CA LEU A 53 -15.59 -8.43 14.32
C LEU A 53 -16.49 -8.37 13.09
N PHE A 54 -17.10 -7.22 12.83
CA PHE A 54 -18.11 -7.06 11.79
C PHE A 54 -17.95 -5.73 11.07
N ILE A 55 -18.42 -5.67 9.83
CA ILE A 55 -18.60 -4.42 9.09
C ILE A 55 -19.59 -3.53 9.86
N ARG A 56 -19.37 -2.21 9.87
CA ARG A 56 -20.28 -1.24 10.48
C ARG A 56 -20.90 -0.36 9.41
N GLY A 57 -22.16 -0.62 9.07
CA GLY A 57 -22.94 0.22 8.15
C GLY A 57 -23.69 1.35 8.84
N GLY A 58 -24.17 2.32 8.05
CA GLY A 58 -24.95 3.46 8.55
C GLY A 58 -24.13 4.48 9.35
N GLU A 59 -22.82 4.51 9.13
CA GLU A 59 -21.88 5.40 9.81
C GLU A 59 -21.72 6.71 9.04
N ILE A 60 -21.64 7.84 9.74
CA ILE A 60 -21.33 9.13 9.11
C ILE A 60 -19.82 9.19 8.88
N VAL A 61 -19.40 9.27 7.63
CA VAL A 61 -18.00 9.39 7.22
C VAL A 61 -17.74 10.77 6.63
N GLU A 62 -16.79 11.50 7.21
CA GLU A 62 -16.30 12.77 6.69
C GLU A 62 -15.00 12.56 5.91
N PHE A 63 -14.95 13.08 4.68
CA PHE A 63 -13.79 12.96 3.80
C PHE A 63 -13.02 14.27 3.73
N PHE A 64 -11.70 14.18 3.61
CA PHE A 64 -10.77 15.28 3.48
C PHE A 64 -9.74 14.97 2.39
N VAL A 65 -9.27 16.00 1.70
CA VAL A 65 -8.08 15.93 0.84
C VAL A 65 -7.16 17.09 1.19
N ASP A 66 -5.91 16.81 1.55
CA ASP A 66 -4.93 17.79 2.06
C ASP A 66 -5.54 18.65 3.18
N ASP A 67 -6.18 17.99 4.16
CA ASP A 67 -6.93 18.59 5.27
C ASP A 67 -8.14 19.47 4.92
N ILE A 68 -8.45 19.63 3.63
CA ILE A 68 -9.65 20.36 3.19
C ILE A 68 -10.86 19.42 3.27
N PRO A 69 -11.90 19.75 4.06
CA PRO A 69 -13.10 18.94 4.15
C PRO A 69 -13.87 18.93 2.83
N LEU A 70 -14.21 17.72 2.36
CA LEU A 70 -15.03 17.50 1.18
C LEU A 70 -16.51 17.29 1.55
N GLY A 71 -16.81 17.09 2.83
CA GLY A 71 -18.14 16.86 3.38
C GLY A 71 -18.36 15.45 3.90
N LYS A 72 -19.58 15.22 4.43
CA LYS A 72 -20.01 14.00 5.10
C LYS A 72 -20.95 13.18 4.22
N ASN A 73 -20.80 11.86 4.24
CA ASN A 73 -21.73 10.91 3.63
C ASN A 73 -22.03 9.75 4.60
N LEU A 74 -23.24 9.20 4.51
CA LEU A 74 -23.62 8.00 5.25
C LEU A 74 -23.05 6.77 4.55
N SER A 75 -22.42 5.85 5.29
CA SER A 75 -22.01 4.55 4.76
C SER A 75 -23.23 3.64 4.53
N GLY A 76 -23.15 2.78 3.52
CA GLY A 76 -24.17 1.77 3.26
C GLY A 76 -24.24 0.72 4.38
N GLY A 77 -25.17 -0.22 4.28
CA GLY A 77 -25.23 -1.38 5.20
C GLY A 77 -23.98 -2.26 5.15
N ASP A 78 -23.23 -2.19 4.05
CA ASP A 78 -21.93 -2.81 3.81
C ASP A 78 -20.75 -2.01 4.40
N GLY A 79 -21.02 -0.94 5.14
CA GLY A 79 -20.00 -0.09 5.76
C GLY A 79 -19.17 0.70 4.76
N VAL A 80 -19.58 0.80 3.50
CA VAL A 80 -18.83 1.56 2.49
C VAL A 80 -19.43 2.95 2.33
N ALA A 81 -18.58 3.97 2.40
CA ALA A 81 -18.92 5.35 2.05
C ALA A 81 -18.08 5.81 0.85
N TYR A 82 -18.69 6.64 0.01
CA TYR A 82 -18.03 7.21 -1.17
C TYR A 82 -18.13 8.73 -1.17
N ARG A 83 -17.15 9.41 -1.75
CA ARG A 83 -17.22 10.86 -2.02
C ARG A 83 -16.54 11.19 -3.35
N SER A 84 -17.22 11.94 -4.21
CA SER A 84 -16.60 12.43 -5.44
C SER A 84 -15.62 13.57 -5.13
N TYR A 85 -14.48 13.56 -5.81
CA TYR A 85 -13.45 14.59 -5.72
C TYR A 85 -12.90 14.89 -7.11
N ARG A 86 -12.59 16.16 -7.39
CA ARG A 86 -11.96 16.59 -8.63
C ARG A 86 -10.72 17.40 -8.32
N ALA A 87 -9.56 16.84 -8.63
CA ALA A 87 -8.29 17.48 -8.33
C ALA A 87 -7.96 18.57 -9.36
N ALA A 88 -7.77 19.81 -8.91
CA ALA A 88 -7.42 20.92 -9.78
C ALA A 88 -5.95 20.87 -10.25
N ARG A 89 -5.04 20.32 -9.45
CA ARG A 89 -3.60 20.28 -9.73
C ARG A 89 -3.02 18.87 -9.57
N PRO A 90 -2.01 18.48 -10.37
CA PRO A 90 -1.26 17.25 -10.17
C PRO A 90 -0.45 17.30 -8.87
N GLY A 91 -0.04 16.12 -8.41
CA GLY A 91 0.78 15.95 -7.22
C GLY A 91 0.26 14.81 -6.35
N LEU A 92 1.06 14.49 -5.33
CA LEU A 92 0.65 13.60 -4.26
C LEU A 92 -0.25 14.37 -3.28
N LYS A 93 -1.32 13.72 -2.83
CA LYS A 93 -2.28 14.26 -1.88
C LYS A 93 -2.58 13.26 -0.79
N GLU A 94 -2.86 13.74 0.42
CA GLU A 94 -3.39 12.89 1.48
C GLU A 94 -4.92 12.82 1.36
N ILE A 95 -5.47 11.61 1.30
CA ILE A 95 -6.89 11.35 1.56
C ILE A 95 -7.01 10.98 3.03
N ARG A 96 -7.92 11.65 3.74
CA ARG A 96 -8.28 11.30 5.11
C ARG A 96 -9.79 11.09 5.21
N ALA A 97 -10.21 10.05 5.92
CA ALA A 97 -11.60 9.80 6.24
C ALA A 97 -11.76 9.63 7.75
N VAL A 98 -12.78 10.26 8.32
CA VAL A 98 -13.06 10.25 9.76
C VAL A 98 -14.47 9.74 9.98
N SER A 99 -14.63 8.80 10.90
CA SER A 99 -15.93 8.36 11.41
C SER A 99 -15.81 8.15 12.92
N ARG A 100 -16.75 8.71 13.68
CA ARG A 100 -16.68 8.76 15.15
C ARG A 100 -15.32 9.32 15.61
N ASN A 101 -14.50 8.50 16.27
CA ASN A 101 -13.17 8.85 16.78
C ASN A 101 -12.04 8.14 16.02
N GLU A 102 -12.34 7.54 14.87
CA GLU A 102 -11.39 6.76 14.08
C GLU A 102 -11.04 7.49 12.79
N THR A 103 -9.81 7.33 12.35
CA THR A 103 -9.28 8.02 11.17
C THR A 103 -8.52 7.05 10.29
N GLY A 104 -8.91 7.02 9.02
CA GLY A 104 -8.18 6.33 7.96
C GLY A 104 -7.43 7.33 7.08
N ARG A 105 -6.27 6.92 6.58
CA ARG A 105 -5.44 7.72 5.66
C ARG A 105 -5.00 6.90 4.46
N ALA A 106 -4.81 7.57 3.33
CA ALA A 106 -4.33 7.01 2.08
C ALA A 106 -3.68 8.08 1.22
N ALA A 107 -2.90 7.65 0.22
CA ALA A 107 -2.28 8.52 -0.77
C ALA A 107 -3.10 8.56 -2.07
N LEU A 108 -3.33 9.77 -2.58
CA LEU A 108 -3.90 10.03 -3.91
C LEU A 108 -2.83 10.65 -4.80
N LEU A 109 -2.37 9.91 -5.81
CA LEU A 109 -1.52 10.49 -6.86
C LEU A 109 -2.40 11.07 -7.96
N VAL A 110 -2.36 12.39 -8.11
CA VAL A 110 -3.01 13.08 -9.22
C VAL A 110 -2.00 13.29 -10.32
N ALA A 111 -2.22 12.68 -11.48
CA ALA A 111 -1.34 12.77 -12.63
C ALA A 111 -2.04 13.48 -13.80
N LYS A 112 -1.25 14.09 -14.69
CA LYS A 112 -1.77 14.56 -15.98
C LYS A 112 -2.05 13.37 -16.88
N ARG A 113 -3.05 13.48 -17.76
CA ARG A 113 -3.24 12.51 -18.84
C ARG A 113 -1.96 12.40 -19.67
N GLY A 114 -1.57 11.18 -20.04
CA GLY A 114 -0.32 10.88 -20.75
C GLY A 114 0.94 10.89 -19.87
N ALA A 115 0.85 11.20 -18.58
CA ALA A 115 1.98 11.12 -17.67
C ALA A 115 2.52 9.69 -17.59
N GLY A 116 3.85 9.58 -17.49
CA GLY A 116 4.55 8.32 -17.37
C GLY A 116 4.71 7.90 -15.91
N ILE A 117 3.99 6.87 -15.49
CA ILE A 117 4.07 6.28 -14.14
C ILE A 117 5.33 5.42 -14.03
N VAL A 118 6.05 5.55 -12.92
CA VAL A 118 7.08 4.61 -12.48
C VAL A 118 6.49 3.70 -11.42
N ALA A 119 6.47 2.40 -11.68
CA ALA A 119 5.95 1.40 -10.74
C ALA A 119 7.10 0.63 -10.09
N VAL A 120 7.08 0.53 -8.76
CA VAL A 120 8.10 -0.18 -7.96
C VAL A 120 7.44 -1.27 -7.14
N ASP A 121 7.79 -2.51 -7.41
CA ASP A 121 7.40 -3.69 -6.64
C ASP A 121 8.09 -3.70 -5.28
N VAL A 122 7.30 -3.66 -4.20
CA VAL A 122 7.86 -3.60 -2.85
C VAL A 122 8.54 -4.92 -2.51
N GLU A 123 7.83 -6.04 -2.66
CA GLU A 123 8.37 -7.34 -2.26
C GLU A 123 9.48 -7.84 -3.20
N GLY A 124 9.33 -7.65 -4.51
CA GLY A 124 10.31 -8.12 -5.48
C GLY A 124 11.52 -7.20 -5.67
N ALA A 125 11.39 -5.87 -5.51
CA ALA A 125 12.47 -4.93 -5.79
C ALA A 125 13.06 -4.23 -4.55
N LEU A 126 12.29 -4.05 -3.46
CA LEU A 126 12.79 -3.36 -2.27
C LEU A 126 13.25 -4.32 -1.18
N LEU A 127 12.55 -5.43 -0.95
CA LEU A 127 12.93 -6.36 0.10
C LEU A 127 14.21 -7.15 -0.21
N GLN A 128 14.99 -7.38 0.84
CA GLN A 128 16.10 -8.33 0.89
C GLN A 128 16.11 -9.00 2.26
N GLY A 129 15.59 -10.23 2.35
CA GLY A 129 15.45 -10.94 3.63
C GLY A 129 14.08 -10.79 4.32
N GLY A 130 13.12 -10.11 3.67
CA GLY A 130 11.73 -9.98 4.14
C GLY A 130 11.45 -8.70 4.96
N PHE A 131 10.25 -8.60 5.52
CA PHE A 131 9.76 -7.38 6.20
C PHE A 131 10.41 -7.07 7.55
N MET A 132 11.28 -7.95 8.07
CA MET A 132 12.09 -7.67 9.27
C MET A 132 13.47 -7.08 8.95
N SER A 133 13.83 -7.04 7.67
CA SER A 133 15.10 -6.52 7.19
C SER A 133 14.93 -5.09 6.65
N PRO A 134 16.00 -4.29 6.65
CA PRO A 134 16.00 -3.06 5.87
C PRO A 134 15.82 -3.38 4.38
N GLY A 135 15.41 -2.38 3.62
CA GLY A 135 15.37 -2.51 2.17
C GLY A 135 16.76 -2.75 1.56
N ARG A 136 16.78 -3.21 0.30
CA ARG A 136 18.01 -3.38 -0.48
C ARG A 136 18.89 -2.13 -0.39
N PRO A 137 20.22 -2.25 -0.26
CA PRO A 137 21.12 -1.10 -0.24
C PRO A 137 20.88 -0.14 -1.41
N GLY A 138 20.94 1.16 -1.14
CA GLY A 138 20.71 2.23 -2.13
C GLY A 138 19.25 2.48 -2.53
N SER A 139 18.34 1.56 -2.21
CA SER A 139 16.94 1.64 -2.67
C SER A 139 16.20 2.89 -2.20
N ARG A 140 16.34 3.28 -0.93
CA ARG A 140 15.69 4.48 -0.37
C ARG A 140 16.02 5.73 -1.19
N GLN A 141 17.31 5.98 -1.42
CA GLN A 141 17.79 7.16 -2.15
C GLN A 141 17.40 7.11 -3.63
N ALA A 142 17.46 5.93 -4.25
CA ALA A 142 17.07 5.76 -5.65
C ALA A 142 15.55 6.00 -5.83
N VAL A 143 14.72 5.46 -4.95
CA VAL A 143 13.27 5.64 -4.97
C VAL A 143 12.88 7.10 -4.69
N GLU A 144 13.52 7.76 -3.73
CA GLU A 144 13.38 9.19 -3.49
C GLU A 144 13.69 10.00 -4.75
N SER A 145 14.81 9.68 -5.43
CA SER A 145 15.20 10.33 -6.68
C SER A 145 14.21 10.08 -7.83
N LEU A 146 13.51 8.94 -7.82
CA LEU A 146 12.47 8.62 -8.79
C LEU A 146 11.18 9.39 -8.48
N ALA A 147 10.73 9.39 -7.22
CA ALA A 147 9.52 10.08 -6.77
C ALA A 147 9.58 11.60 -7.02
N ASN A 148 10.77 12.20 -6.86
CA ASN A 148 10.98 13.63 -7.15
C ASN A 148 10.91 14.01 -8.64
N ARG A 149 11.11 13.05 -9.55
CA ARG A 149 11.16 13.29 -11.00
C ARG A 149 9.96 12.74 -11.76
N HIS A 150 9.30 11.74 -11.20
CA HIS A 150 8.27 10.98 -11.86
C HIS A 150 7.11 10.69 -10.91
N PRO A 151 5.87 10.67 -11.41
CA PRO A 151 4.75 10.11 -10.65
C PRO A 151 5.04 8.63 -10.34
N LEU A 152 5.26 8.32 -9.07
CA LEU A 152 5.65 6.99 -8.59
C LEU A 152 4.47 6.29 -7.92
N VAL A 153 4.36 4.98 -8.13
CA VAL A 153 3.47 4.10 -7.37
C VAL A 153 4.24 2.89 -6.89
N TYR A 154 3.92 2.42 -5.68
CA TYR A 154 4.34 1.13 -5.18
C TYR A 154 3.34 0.04 -5.58
N LEU A 155 3.86 -1.14 -5.87
CA LEU A 155 3.09 -2.34 -6.11
C LEU A 155 3.23 -3.27 -4.91
N GLN A 156 2.09 -3.70 -4.39
CA GLN A 156 2.01 -4.84 -3.49
C GLN A 156 1.73 -6.09 -4.32
N THR A 157 2.68 -7.02 -4.32
CA THR A 157 2.60 -8.30 -5.05
C THR A 157 2.37 -9.48 -4.10
N GLY A 158 2.71 -9.35 -2.82
CA GLY A 158 2.56 -10.38 -1.81
C GLY A 158 1.25 -10.32 -1.00
N GLU A 159 1.03 -11.38 -0.23
CA GLU A 159 -0.12 -11.56 0.67
C GLU A 159 0.01 -10.80 2.01
N THR A 160 1.13 -10.10 2.22
CA THR A 160 1.34 -9.32 3.44
C THR A 160 0.27 -8.26 3.56
N HIS A 161 -0.37 -8.17 4.73
CA HIS A 161 -1.42 -7.18 4.93
C HIS A 161 -0.92 -5.75 4.62
N ARG A 162 -1.65 -5.01 3.79
CA ARG A 162 -1.25 -3.68 3.27
C ARG A 162 -0.73 -2.72 4.35
N ARG A 163 -1.30 -2.75 5.55
CA ARG A 163 -0.83 -1.92 6.67
C ARG A 163 0.58 -2.25 7.10
N ALA A 164 0.96 -3.53 7.11
CA ALA A 164 2.32 -3.94 7.42
C ALA A 164 3.30 -3.50 6.33
N VAL A 165 2.91 -3.60 5.06
CA VAL A 165 3.71 -3.08 3.94
C VAL A 165 3.92 -1.57 4.05
N ARG A 166 2.87 -0.80 4.35
CA ARG A 166 2.98 0.65 4.61
C ARG A 166 3.85 0.98 5.81
N ALA A 167 3.64 0.27 6.93
CA ALA A 167 4.43 0.48 8.13
C ALA A 167 5.90 0.21 7.84
N TRP A 168 6.22 -0.82 7.07
CA TRP A 168 7.57 -1.12 6.64
C TRP A 168 8.16 -0.02 5.74
N LEU A 169 7.41 0.46 4.74
CA LEU A 169 7.86 1.57 3.87
C LEU A 169 8.17 2.83 4.70
N ALA A 170 7.29 3.18 5.64
CA ALA A 170 7.46 4.34 6.52
C ALA A 170 8.64 4.17 7.50
N GLN A 171 8.78 2.99 8.12
CA GLN A 171 9.90 2.67 9.03
C GLN A 171 11.26 2.72 8.32
N ASN A 172 11.29 2.42 7.02
CA ASN A 172 12.49 2.49 6.20
C ASN A 172 12.63 3.84 5.46
N GLU A 173 11.77 4.82 5.77
CA GLU A 173 11.83 6.19 5.27
C GLU A 173 11.81 6.27 3.74
N TYR A 174 11.02 5.41 3.10
CA TYR A 174 10.76 5.52 1.68
C TYR A 174 9.86 6.71 1.36
N ALA A 175 10.07 7.30 0.19
CA ALA A 175 9.24 8.38 -0.34
C ALA A 175 7.74 8.03 -0.29
N ASP A 176 6.89 9.00 0.06
CA ASP A 176 5.45 8.78 0.04
C ASP A 176 4.95 8.56 -1.39
N ALA A 177 4.17 7.50 -1.59
CA ALA A 177 3.50 7.20 -2.85
C ALA A 177 2.32 6.23 -2.64
N PRO A 178 1.38 6.17 -3.60
CA PRO A 178 0.32 5.17 -3.58
C PRO A 178 0.88 3.73 -3.56
N LEU A 179 0.47 2.93 -2.59
CA LEU A 179 0.64 1.47 -2.55
C LEU A 179 -0.61 0.80 -3.10
N LEU A 180 -0.48 0.26 -4.31
CA LEU A 180 -1.56 -0.32 -5.09
C LEU A 180 -1.39 -1.84 -5.19
N PRO A 181 -2.48 -2.62 -5.14
CA PRO A 181 -2.39 -4.06 -5.43
C PRO A 181 -1.97 -4.26 -6.88
N TRP A 182 -1.00 -5.14 -7.12
CA TRP A 182 -0.57 -5.48 -8.48
C TRP A 182 -1.67 -6.24 -9.25
N ASP A 183 -2.40 -7.11 -8.54
CA ASP A 183 -3.56 -7.85 -9.04
C ASP A 183 -3.29 -8.58 -10.37
N GLY A 184 -2.19 -9.33 -10.43
CA GLY A 184 -1.78 -10.07 -11.63
C GLY A 184 -1.48 -9.19 -12.85
N GLY A 185 -1.31 -7.88 -12.67
CA GLY A 185 -1.08 -6.90 -13.73
C GLY A 185 -2.31 -6.14 -14.19
N ALA A 186 -3.51 -6.43 -13.64
CA ALA A 186 -4.73 -5.68 -13.95
C ALA A 186 -4.58 -4.18 -13.66
N LEU A 187 -3.79 -3.82 -12.64
CA LEU A 187 -3.44 -2.44 -12.33
C LEU A 187 -2.87 -1.69 -13.55
N PHE A 188 -1.96 -2.31 -14.31
CA PHE A 188 -1.34 -1.64 -15.46
C PHE A 188 -2.37 -1.34 -16.57
N ASP A 189 -3.33 -2.25 -16.77
CA ASP A 189 -4.45 -2.01 -17.70
C ASP A 189 -5.32 -0.86 -17.23
N ASP A 190 -5.61 -0.78 -15.94
CA ASP A 190 -6.46 0.27 -15.40
C ASP A 190 -5.79 1.65 -15.44
N LEU A 191 -4.48 1.71 -15.20
CA LEU A 191 -3.69 2.93 -15.43
C LEU A 191 -3.69 3.33 -16.91
N ALA A 192 -3.49 2.37 -17.83
CA ALA A 192 -3.53 2.63 -19.26
C ALA A 192 -4.90 3.10 -19.75
N LYS A 193 -5.99 2.49 -19.27
CA LYS A 193 -7.38 2.90 -19.57
C LYS A 193 -7.68 4.32 -19.09
N LYS A 194 -7.10 4.75 -17.96
CA LYS A 194 -7.16 6.15 -17.49
C LYS A 194 -6.37 7.12 -18.37
N GLY A 195 -5.61 6.62 -19.35
CA GLY A 195 -4.80 7.41 -20.26
C GLY A 195 -3.41 7.74 -19.71
N LEU A 196 -2.92 6.98 -18.74
CA LEU A 196 -1.54 7.08 -18.25
C LEU A 196 -0.63 6.15 -19.05
N LYS A 197 0.65 6.51 -19.15
CA LYS A 197 1.68 5.63 -19.71
C LYS A 197 2.36 4.90 -18.56
N ILE A 198 2.70 3.62 -18.76
CA ILE A 198 3.64 2.95 -17.86
C ILE A 198 5.03 3.24 -18.40
N ARG A 199 5.77 4.13 -17.73
CA ARG A 199 7.10 4.57 -18.18
C ARG A 199 8.14 3.50 -17.88
N SER A 200 8.18 3.10 -16.62
CA SER A 200 9.17 2.14 -16.12
C SER A 200 8.57 1.27 -15.03
N VAL A 201 9.05 0.04 -14.94
CA VAL A 201 8.67 -0.93 -13.91
C VAL A 201 9.94 -1.53 -13.32
N VAL A 202 10.05 -1.50 -11.99
CA VAL A 202 11.10 -2.19 -11.24
C VAL A 202 10.45 -3.28 -10.41
N GLY A 203 10.69 -4.55 -10.70
CA GLY A 203 10.02 -5.62 -9.96
C GLY A 203 10.44 -7.03 -10.32
N ALA A 204 9.81 -7.99 -9.63
CA ALA A 204 10.04 -9.41 -9.84
C ALA A 204 9.61 -9.85 -11.25
N PRO A 205 10.08 -11.02 -11.74
CA PRO A 205 9.81 -11.48 -13.10
C PRO A 205 8.33 -11.48 -13.50
N ALA A 206 7.42 -11.88 -12.61
CA ALA A 206 5.98 -11.89 -12.87
C ALA A 206 5.40 -10.47 -13.07
N VAL A 207 5.88 -9.49 -12.30
CA VAL A 207 5.48 -8.08 -12.47
C VAL A 207 5.96 -7.56 -13.81
N ILE A 208 7.21 -7.84 -14.17
CA ILE A 208 7.79 -7.46 -15.46
C ILE A 208 6.96 -8.02 -16.61
N GLU A 209 6.71 -9.33 -16.60
CA GLU A 209 5.96 -10.02 -17.66
C GLU A 209 4.57 -9.39 -17.87
N SER A 210 3.84 -9.15 -16.78
CA SER A 210 2.50 -8.55 -16.84
C SER A 210 2.48 -7.12 -17.40
N ALA A 211 3.59 -6.40 -17.29
CA ALA A 211 3.73 -5.02 -17.75
C ALA A 211 4.16 -4.90 -19.22
N LEU A 212 4.78 -5.94 -19.81
CA LEU A 212 5.42 -5.87 -21.14
C LEU A 212 4.47 -5.41 -22.27
N LYS A 213 3.18 -5.75 -22.20
CA LYS A 213 2.19 -5.31 -23.19
C LYS A 213 2.06 -3.78 -23.29
N HIS A 214 2.37 -3.08 -22.19
CA HIS A 214 2.35 -1.61 -22.10
C HIS A 214 3.69 -0.98 -22.52
N LYS A 215 4.67 -1.80 -22.92
CA LYS A 215 6.01 -1.40 -23.40
C LYS A 215 6.78 -0.44 -22.47
N PRO A 216 6.81 -0.66 -21.14
CA PRO A 216 7.65 0.14 -20.25
C PRO A 216 9.12 -0.22 -20.39
N GLN A 217 10.00 0.62 -19.82
CA GLN A 217 11.35 0.21 -19.48
C GLN A 217 11.32 -0.68 -18.23
N CYS A 218 11.71 -1.94 -18.37
CA CYS A 218 11.67 -2.92 -17.29
C CYS A 218 13.04 -3.12 -16.65
N PHE A 219 13.08 -3.17 -15.32
CA PHE A 219 14.28 -3.44 -14.53
C PHE A 219 13.99 -4.48 -13.45
N SER A 220 14.91 -5.41 -13.23
CA SER A 220 14.72 -6.49 -12.25
C SER A 220 16.05 -6.89 -11.62
N PHE A 221 16.05 -7.20 -10.32
CA PHE A 221 17.21 -7.80 -9.64
C PHE A 221 17.38 -9.29 -9.96
N GLU A 222 16.31 -9.92 -10.45
CA GLU A 222 16.27 -11.31 -10.89
C GLU A 222 16.30 -11.40 -12.43
N PRO A 223 16.80 -12.50 -13.01
CA PRO A 223 16.69 -12.74 -14.44
C PRO A 223 15.23 -12.71 -14.91
N ALA A 224 14.89 -11.78 -15.80
CA ALA A 224 13.55 -11.66 -16.38
C ALA A 224 13.66 -11.26 -17.87
N LYS A 225 12.88 -11.92 -18.72
CA LYS A 225 12.86 -11.63 -20.16
C LYS A 225 12.28 -10.24 -20.40
N GLY A 226 12.96 -9.42 -21.19
CA GLY A 226 12.52 -8.04 -21.49
C GLY A 226 12.84 -7.02 -20.41
N ALA A 227 13.56 -7.40 -19.34
CA ALA A 227 14.07 -6.49 -18.33
C ALA A 227 15.59 -6.35 -18.39
N VAL A 228 16.07 -5.15 -18.05
CA VAL A 228 17.47 -4.93 -17.71
C VAL A 228 17.73 -5.50 -16.32
N ARG A 229 18.68 -6.43 -16.21
CA ARG A 229 19.09 -6.98 -14.93
C ARG A 229 19.89 -5.94 -14.15
N LEU A 230 19.44 -5.64 -12.93
CA LEU A 230 20.12 -4.76 -11.99
C LEU A 230 21.00 -5.57 -11.03
N LYS A 231 22.21 -5.06 -10.77
CA LYS A 231 23.06 -5.53 -9.68
C LYS A 231 22.83 -4.73 -8.39
N SER A 232 22.45 -3.47 -8.52
CA SER A 232 22.21 -2.57 -7.40
C SER A 232 21.20 -1.47 -7.77
N TRP A 233 20.71 -0.73 -6.77
CA TRP A 233 19.80 0.40 -6.99
C TRP A 233 20.52 1.64 -7.54
N GLU A 234 21.82 1.77 -7.29
CA GLU A 234 22.67 2.82 -7.89
C GLU A 234 22.72 2.67 -9.43
N GLU A 235 22.85 1.43 -9.92
CA GLU A 235 22.81 1.14 -11.36
C GLU A 235 21.49 1.58 -12.01
N LEU A 236 20.35 1.42 -11.32
CA LEU A 236 19.07 1.92 -11.81
C LEU A 236 19.09 3.45 -11.95
N GLY A 237 19.63 4.13 -10.93
CA GLY A 237 19.75 5.59 -10.92
C GLY A 237 20.48 6.13 -12.15
N GLU A 238 21.53 5.44 -12.60
CA GLU A 238 22.29 5.79 -13.80
C GLU A 238 21.50 5.59 -15.10
N LYS A 239 20.76 4.47 -15.20
CA LYS A 239 19.94 4.14 -16.39
C LYS A 239 18.67 4.98 -16.53
N MET A 240 18.22 5.57 -15.42
CA MET A 240 17.02 6.41 -15.32
C MET A 240 17.34 7.91 -15.17
N LYS A 241 18.58 8.34 -15.46
CA LYS A 241 18.89 9.76 -15.68
C LYS A 241 18.24 10.25 -16.96
#